data_AF-A0A2D5MW57-F1
#
_entry.id   AF-A0A2D5MW57-F1
#
_cell.length_a   1.000
_cell.length_b   1.000
_cell.length_c   1.000
_cell.angle_alpha   90.00
_cell.angle_beta   90.00
_cell.angle_gamma   90.00
#
_symmetry.space_group_name_H-M   'P 1'
#
loop_
_entity.id
_entity.type
_entity.pdbx_description
1 polymer ?
#
loop_
_entity_poly.entity_id
_entity_poly.type
_entity_poly.pdbx_seq_one_letter_code
_entity_poly.pdbx_strand_id
1 'polypeptide(L)'
;IIDDTDDDGLPNLWETLYGLNPNDFSDANLDNDNDGHNNLEEFIAGTNPNDKFSILFLDFISHDKKMLLSFEAQPNRTYILWNAIDVAGKNWVEVKQFESTSEIRKIYYDIPSKHLNSSKGYYRLTIPAKVD
;
A
#
# COMPACT_ATOMS: atom_id res chain seq x y z
N ILE A 1 16.95 3.45 -7.23
CA ILE A 1 16.21 2.61 -8.20
C ILE A 1 17.15 2.26 -9.34
N ILE A 2 16.98 1.12 -10.01
CA ILE A 2 17.78 0.83 -11.21
C ILE A 2 17.11 1.56 -12.36
N ASP A 3 17.86 2.41 -13.05
CA ASP A 3 17.42 3.14 -14.26
C ASP A 3 16.22 4.08 -14.00
N ASP A 4 16.52 5.20 -13.35
CA ASP A 4 15.64 6.33 -12.97
C ASP A 4 16.41 7.59 -13.42
N THR A 5 15.96 8.24 -14.49
CA THR A 5 16.76 9.24 -15.23
C THR A 5 16.62 10.64 -14.65
N ASP A 6 15.48 10.95 -14.05
CA ASP A 6 15.16 12.26 -13.47
C ASP A 6 15.12 12.26 -11.94
N ASP A 7 15.51 11.13 -11.32
CA ASP A 7 15.72 10.94 -9.89
C ASP A 7 14.44 11.17 -9.05
N ASP A 8 13.27 10.81 -9.59
CA ASP A 8 11.96 11.07 -8.97
C ASP A 8 11.41 9.89 -8.14
N GLY A 9 12.06 8.72 -8.24
CA GLY A 9 11.65 7.50 -7.56
C GLY A 9 10.89 6.50 -8.44
N LEU A 10 10.69 6.80 -9.72
CA LEU A 10 10.09 5.91 -10.70
C LEU A 10 11.17 5.30 -11.63
N PRO A 11 11.11 3.99 -11.93
CA PRO A 11 11.97 3.43 -12.96
C PRO A 11 11.51 3.85 -14.37
N ASN A 12 12.45 4.20 -15.26
CA ASN A 12 12.21 4.56 -16.67
C ASN A 12 11.26 3.59 -17.39
N LEU A 13 11.42 2.29 -17.14
CA LEU A 13 10.60 1.25 -17.75
C LEU A 13 9.15 1.31 -17.27
N TRP A 14 8.93 1.58 -15.98
CA TRP A 14 7.60 1.71 -15.41
C TRP A 14 6.92 2.97 -15.94
N GLU A 15 7.63 4.09 -15.97
CA GLU A 15 7.14 5.33 -16.55
C GLU A 15 6.72 5.14 -18.01
N THR A 16 7.60 4.54 -18.83
CA THR A 16 7.31 4.25 -20.24
C THR A 16 6.10 3.31 -20.40
N LEU A 17 5.94 2.32 -19.51
CA LEU A 17 4.82 1.37 -19.53
C LEU A 17 3.48 2.08 -19.30
N TYR A 18 3.46 3.10 -18.44
CA TYR A 18 2.26 3.84 -18.07
C TYR A 18 2.12 5.20 -18.79
N GLY A 19 3.00 5.50 -19.75
CA GLY A 19 2.92 6.70 -20.58
C GLY A 19 3.35 7.99 -19.87
N LEU A 20 4.14 7.87 -18.82
CA LEU A 20 4.87 8.97 -18.16
C LEU A 20 6.14 9.31 -18.94
N ASN A 21 6.82 10.38 -18.54
CA ASN A 21 8.02 10.87 -19.20
C ASN A 21 9.25 10.66 -18.30
N PRO A 22 10.15 9.72 -18.66
CA PRO A 22 11.42 9.45 -17.96
C PRO A 22 12.44 10.60 -17.89
N ASN A 23 12.03 11.85 -18.13
CA ASN A 23 12.89 13.02 -18.03
C ASN A 23 12.14 14.19 -17.35
N ASP A 24 10.99 13.93 -16.73
CA ASP A 24 10.15 14.91 -16.06
C ASP A 24 9.76 14.44 -14.65
N PHE A 25 10.67 14.68 -13.70
CA PHE A 25 10.51 14.36 -12.28
C PHE A 25 9.22 14.87 -11.62
N SER A 26 8.51 15.81 -12.26
CA SER A 26 7.27 16.34 -11.72
C SER A 26 6.11 15.34 -11.86
N ASP A 27 6.21 14.39 -12.79
CA ASP A 27 5.14 13.46 -13.06
C ASP A 27 4.98 12.37 -11.99
N ALA A 28 6.01 12.02 -11.22
CA ALA A 28 5.88 11.23 -9.99
C ALA A 28 4.83 11.77 -9.01
N ASN A 29 4.61 13.08 -8.98
CA ASN A 29 3.68 13.75 -8.08
C ASN A 29 2.28 13.99 -8.70
N LEU A 30 2.07 13.60 -9.95
CA LEU A 30 0.77 13.71 -10.61
C LEU A 30 -0.12 12.52 -10.25
N ASP A 31 -1.42 12.80 -10.16
CA ASP A 31 -2.50 11.83 -10.04
C ASP A 31 -3.23 11.77 -11.40
N ASN A 32 -2.85 10.78 -12.20
CA ASN A 32 -3.25 10.69 -13.61
C ASN A 32 -4.71 10.26 -13.79
N ASP A 33 -5.22 9.39 -12.91
CA ASP A 33 -6.57 8.84 -12.99
C ASP A 33 -7.56 9.47 -12.01
N ASN A 34 -7.10 10.42 -11.19
CA ASN A 34 -7.85 11.24 -10.24
C ASN A 34 -8.49 10.40 -9.12
N ASP A 35 -7.76 9.42 -8.61
CA ASP A 35 -8.20 8.57 -7.51
C ASP A 35 -7.68 9.00 -6.13
N GLY A 36 -6.78 9.99 -6.11
CA GLY A 36 -6.17 10.55 -4.92
C GLY A 36 -4.76 10.03 -4.62
N HIS A 37 -4.20 9.15 -5.45
CA HIS A 37 -2.82 8.66 -5.37
C HIS A 37 -1.96 9.21 -6.50
N ASN A 38 -0.72 9.60 -6.17
CA ASN A 38 0.23 10.01 -7.20
C ASN A 38 0.96 8.81 -7.80
N ASN A 39 1.61 9.02 -8.94
CA ASN A 39 2.31 7.97 -9.68
C ASN A 39 3.38 7.24 -8.84
N LEU A 40 4.08 7.93 -7.94
CA LEU A 40 5.05 7.31 -7.03
C LEU A 40 4.38 6.40 -5.99
N GLU A 41 3.27 6.83 -5.40
CA GLU A 41 2.47 6.03 -4.48
C GLU A 41 1.93 4.77 -5.17
N GLU A 42 1.44 4.92 -6.40
CA GLU A 42 0.95 3.84 -7.25
C GLU A 42 2.06 2.83 -7.59
N PHE A 43 3.25 3.30 -7.95
CA PHE A 43 4.43 2.45 -8.15
C PHE A 43 4.78 1.66 -6.88
N ILE A 44 4.79 2.32 -5.72
CA ILE A 44 5.08 1.67 -4.44
C ILE A 44 3.98 0.64 -4.11
N ALA A 45 2.72 0.94 -4.36
CA ALA A 45 1.57 0.06 -4.11
C ALA A 45 1.48 -1.12 -5.09
N GLY A 46 2.02 -0.96 -6.30
CA GLY A 46 1.89 -1.94 -7.39
C GLY A 46 0.56 -1.86 -8.11
N THR A 47 -0.01 -0.68 -8.11
CA THR A 47 -1.28 -0.34 -8.74
C THR A 47 -1.04 0.34 -10.10
N ASN A 48 -2.12 0.58 -10.83
CA ASN A 48 -2.07 1.13 -12.18
C ASN A 48 -2.43 2.62 -12.13
N PRO A 49 -1.49 3.54 -12.40
CA PRO A 49 -1.69 5.00 -12.29
C PRO A 49 -2.71 5.57 -13.30
N ASN A 50 -3.22 4.74 -14.22
CA ASN A 50 -4.19 5.15 -15.23
C ASN A 50 -5.55 4.45 -15.04
N ASP A 51 -5.78 3.79 -13.90
CA ASP A 51 -7.02 3.09 -13.57
C ASP A 51 -7.41 3.31 -12.11
N LYS A 52 -8.31 4.27 -11.89
CA LYS A 52 -8.85 4.68 -10.58
C LYS A 52 -9.48 3.57 -9.71
N PHE A 53 -9.61 2.36 -10.23
CA PHE A 53 -10.10 1.19 -9.48
C PHE A 53 -8.97 0.24 -9.06
N SER A 54 -7.76 0.44 -9.59
CA SER A 54 -6.54 -0.23 -9.18
C SER A 54 -6.00 0.48 -7.94
N ILE A 55 -6.59 0.21 -6.78
CA ILE A 55 -6.17 0.84 -5.51
C ILE A 55 -5.79 -0.24 -4.49
N LEU A 56 -4.75 0.01 -3.70
CA LEU A 56 -4.48 -0.78 -2.51
C LEU A 56 -5.53 -0.48 -1.43
N PHE A 57 -6.63 -1.23 -1.47
CA PHE A 57 -7.75 -1.04 -0.56
C PHE A 57 -7.75 -2.07 0.57
N LEU A 58 -8.03 -1.61 1.79
CA LEU A 58 -8.14 -2.43 2.98
C LEU A 58 -9.61 -2.59 3.40
N ASP A 59 -10.16 -3.77 3.16
CA ASP A 59 -11.52 -4.15 3.54
C ASP A 59 -11.57 -4.67 4.98
N PHE A 60 -12.66 -4.35 5.68
CA PHE A 60 -12.97 -4.88 7.00
C PHE A 60 -14.39 -5.44 7.06
N ILE A 61 -14.51 -6.67 7.53
CA ILE A 61 -15.80 -7.29 7.85
C ILE A 61 -15.81 -7.58 9.35
N SER A 62 -16.74 -6.96 10.06
CA SER A 62 -16.94 -7.19 11.50
C SER A 62 -18.14 -8.10 11.75
N HIS A 63 -17.95 -9.17 12.52
CA HIS A 63 -19.03 -10.06 12.95
C HIS A 63 -18.67 -10.70 14.30
N ASP A 64 -19.61 -10.69 15.27
CA ASP A 64 -19.47 -11.36 16.57
C ASP A 64 -18.10 -11.20 17.27
N LYS A 65 -17.66 -9.94 17.44
CA LYS A 65 -16.38 -9.56 18.05
C LYS A 65 -15.14 -10.10 17.32
N LYS A 66 -15.30 -10.59 16.09
CA LYS A 66 -14.21 -10.85 15.16
C LYS A 66 -14.19 -9.76 14.11
N MET A 67 -12.99 -9.50 13.62
CA MET A 67 -12.79 -8.60 12.50
C MET A 67 -11.90 -9.31 11.50
N LEU A 68 -12.46 -9.55 10.31
CA LEU A 68 -11.74 -10.09 9.17
C LEU A 68 -11.26 -8.92 8.33
N LEU A 69 -9.97 -8.85 8.11
CA LEU A 69 -9.34 -7.93 7.19
C LEU A 69 -9.09 -8.62 5.85
N SER A 70 -9.28 -7.92 4.75
CA SER A 70 -8.82 -8.39 3.44
C SER A 70 -8.26 -7.28 2.56
N PHE A 71 -7.33 -7.64 1.69
CA PHE A 71 -6.80 -6.77 0.63
C PHE A 71 -6.17 -7.63 -0.47
N GLU A 72 -5.94 -7.04 -1.64
CA GLU A 72 -5.15 -7.67 -2.70
C GLU A 72 -3.67 -7.31 -2.52
N ALA A 73 -2.85 -8.32 -2.28
CA ALA A 73 -1.40 -8.16 -2.21
C ALA A 73 -0.80 -8.30 -3.61
N GLN A 74 -0.05 -7.28 -4.03
CA GLN A 74 0.70 -7.25 -5.27
C GLN A 74 2.01 -8.05 -5.13
N PRO A 75 2.56 -8.57 -6.24
CA PRO A 75 3.78 -9.35 -6.21
C PRO A 75 4.98 -8.53 -5.72
N ASN A 76 5.95 -9.23 -5.14
CA ASN A 76 7.24 -8.71 -4.69
C ASN A 76 7.16 -7.58 -3.64
N ARG A 77 6.02 -7.46 -2.95
CA ARG A 77 5.81 -6.49 -1.87
C ARG A 77 5.51 -7.19 -0.55
N THR A 78 6.22 -6.76 0.49
CA THR A 78 5.87 -7.10 1.87
C THR A 78 4.88 -6.06 2.38
N TYR A 79 3.95 -6.50 3.23
CA TYR A 79 2.96 -5.62 3.84
C TYR A 79 3.02 -5.76 5.36
N ILE A 80 2.88 -4.65 6.08
CA ILE A 80 2.79 -4.67 7.54
C ILE A 80 1.46 -4.02 7.95
N LEU A 81 0.65 -4.78 8.67
CA LEU A 81 -0.56 -4.29 9.32
C LEU A 81 -0.20 -3.77 10.71
N TRP A 82 -0.63 -2.55 11.00
CA TRP A 82 -0.45 -1.89 12.28
C TRP A 82 -1.81 -1.54 12.90
N ASN A 83 -1.86 -1.46 14.23
CA ASN A 83 -2.98 -0.87 14.95
C ASN A 83 -2.53 0.20 15.94
N ALA A 84 -3.39 1.18 16.17
CA ALA A 84 -3.22 2.22 17.18
C ALA A 84 -4.57 2.62 17.78
N ILE A 85 -4.56 3.20 18.98
CA ILE A 85 -5.78 3.73 19.63
C ILE A 85 -6.09 5.15 19.12
N ASP A 86 -5.05 5.90 18.72
CA ASP A 86 -5.12 7.25 18.17
C ASP A 86 -4.16 7.37 16.98
N VAL A 87 -4.58 8.10 15.95
CA VAL A 87 -3.79 8.38 14.75
C VAL A 87 -2.68 9.40 15.00
N ALA A 88 -2.88 10.34 15.95
CA ALA A 88 -1.89 11.37 16.29
C ALA A 88 -0.76 10.84 17.20
N GLY A 89 -1.00 9.70 17.86
CA GLY A 89 -0.01 9.05 18.72
C GLY A 89 1.05 8.27 17.92
N LYS A 90 2.30 8.29 18.41
CA LYS A 90 3.41 7.46 17.86
C LYS A 90 3.34 5.97 18.28
N ASN A 91 2.24 5.53 18.88
CA ASN A 91 2.11 4.21 19.50
C ASN A 91 1.48 3.19 18.54
N TRP A 92 2.01 3.09 17.32
CA TRP A 92 1.60 2.05 16.38
C TRP A 92 2.22 0.72 16.80
N VAL A 93 1.38 -0.30 16.95
CA VAL A 93 1.79 -1.66 17.28
C VAL A 93 1.65 -2.50 16.03
N GLU A 94 2.68 -3.29 15.72
CA GLU A 94 2.62 -4.25 14.63
C GLU A 94 1.61 -5.36 14.99
N VAL A 95 0.67 -5.61 14.08
CA VAL A 95 -0.29 -6.72 14.16
C VAL A 95 0.25 -7.93 13.42
N LYS A 96 0.69 -7.72 12.17
CA LYS A 96 1.11 -8.79 11.27
C LYS A 96 1.95 -8.27 10.10
N GLN A 97 3.10 -8.89 9.87
CA GLN A 97 3.81 -8.85 8.59
C GLN A 97 3.31 -9.96 7.64
N PHE A 98 3.05 -9.59 6.39
CA PHE A 98 2.72 -10.47 5.27
C PHE A 98 3.89 -10.44 4.28
N GLU A 99 4.61 -11.56 4.18
CA GLU A 99 5.77 -11.68 3.29
C GLU A 99 5.39 -11.52 1.81
N SER A 100 6.33 -11.03 1.01
CA SER A 100 6.18 -10.95 -0.44
C SER A 100 6.09 -12.32 -1.09
N THR A 101 5.28 -12.41 -2.15
CA THR A 101 5.21 -13.56 -3.06
C THR A 101 5.38 -13.08 -4.49
N SER A 102 5.64 -14.00 -5.44
CA SER A 102 5.74 -13.66 -6.86
C SER A 102 4.38 -13.49 -7.57
N GLU A 103 3.29 -13.84 -6.89
CA GLU A 103 1.93 -13.79 -7.44
C GLU A 103 1.06 -12.75 -6.72
N ILE A 104 0.07 -12.22 -7.46
CA ILE A 104 -1.04 -11.47 -6.89
C ILE A 104 -1.89 -12.43 -6.05
N ARG A 105 -2.30 -12.01 -4.86
CA ARG A 105 -3.17 -12.83 -4.00
C ARG A 105 -4.11 -11.99 -3.15
N LYS A 106 -5.33 -12.49 -2.94
CA LYS A 106 -6.23 -11.91 -1.95
C LYS A 106 -5.89 -12.46 -0.56
N ILE A 107 -5.55 -11.57 0.36
CA ILE A 107 -5.27 -11.90 1.76
C ILE A 107 -6.56 -11.80 2.57
N TYR A 108 -6.76 -12.76 3.45
CA TYR A 108 -7.80 -12.75 4.48
C TYR A 108 -7.12 -12.99 5.83
N TYR A 109 -7.35 -12.12 6.80
CA TYR A 109 -6.71 -12.20 8.11
C TYR A 109 -7.69 -11.88 9.24
N ASP A 110 -7.96 -12.89 10.07
CA ASP A 110 -8.71 -12.71 11.32
C ASP A 110 -7.82 -11.97 12.33
N ILE A 111 -8.20 -10.73 12.66
CA ILE A 111 -7.44 -9.90 13.59
C ILE A 111 -7.56 -10.50 15.01
N PRO A 112 -6.43 -10.85 15.67
CA PRO A 112 -6.48 -11.42 17.00
C PRO A 112 -7.13 -10.46 18.01
N SER A 113 -7.88 -11.01 18.97
CA SER A 113 -8.62 -10.22 19.96
C SER A 113 -7.75 -9.22 20.75
N LYS A 114 -6.47 -9.52 20.99
CA LYS A 114 -5.50 -8.61 21.62
C LYS A 114 -5.20 -7.34 20.81
N HIS A 115 -5.44 -7.37 19.49
CA HIS A 115 -5.26 -6.25 18.58
C HIS A 115 -6.60 -5.58 18.22
N LEU A 116 -7.74 -6.13 18.67
CA LEU A 116 -9.03 -5.48 18.51
C LEU A 116 -9.14 -4.30 19.49
N ASN A 117 -9.33 -3.12 18.94
CA ASN A 117 -9.57 -1.92 19.73
C ASN A 117 -10.96 -1.99 20.40
N SER A 118 -11.01 -1.80 21.71
CA SER A 118 -12.21 -2.06 22.54
C SER A 118 -13.39 -1.10 22.33
N SER A 119 -13.19 0.01 21.63
CA SER A 119 -14.27 0.95 21.27
C SER A 119 -13.92 1.89 20.11
N LYS A 120 -12.65 2.32 20.00
CA LYS A 120 -12.11 3.17 18.94
C LYS A 120 -10.65 2.84 18.70
N GLY A 121 -10.26 2.86 17.43
CA GLY A 121 -8.85 2.85 17.04
C GLY A 121 -8.71 2.69 15.55
N TYR A 122 -7.46 2.69 15.10
CA TYR A 122 -7.07 2.82 13.72
C TYR A 122 -6.24 1.62 13.29
N TYR A 123 -6.37 1.29 12.02
CA TYR A 123 -5.50 0.33 11.34
C TYR A 123 -4.87 1.03 10.15
N ARG A 124 -3.64 0.65 9.83
CA ARG A 124 -3.00 1.03 8.57
C ARG A 124 -2.24 -0.15 8.02
N LEU A 125 -2.23 -0.25 6.70
CA LEU A 125 -1.35 -1.14 5.97
C LEU A 125 -0.21 -0.31 5.41
N THR A 126 1.03 -0.79 5.56
CA THR A 126 2.21 -0.11 5.00
C THR A 126 3.02 -1.08 4.17
N ILE A 127 3.62 -0.57 3.10
CA ILE A 127 4.66 -1.26 2.34
C ILE A 127 5.99 -0.69 2.84
N PRO A 128 6.80 -1.46 3.58
CA PRO A 128 8.08 -0.96 4.04
C PRO A 128 8.98 -0.75 2.82
N ALA A 129 9.63 0.41 2.75
CA ALA A 129 10.72 0.62 1.79
C ALA A 129 11.77 -0.46 2.03
N LYS A 130 12.21 -1.12 0.96
CA LYS A 130 13.30 -2.07 1.03
C LYS A 130 14.56 -1.28 1.42
N VAL A 131 15.06 -1.51 2.63
CA VAL A 131 16.37 -1.00 3.05
C VAL A 131 17.39 -1.90 2.38
N ASP A 132 17.82 -1.53 1.18
CA ASP A 132 19.03 -2.09 0.56
C ASP A 132 20.27 -1.38 1.12
#